data_AF-A0A140G4Y5-F1
#
_entry.id   AF-A0A140G4Y5-F1
#
_cell.length_a   1.000
_cell.length_b   1.000
_cell.length_c   1.000
_cell.angle_alpha   90.00
_cell.angle_beta   90.00
_cell.angle_gamma   90.00
#
_symmetry.space_group_name_H-M   'P 1'
#
loop_
_entity.id
_entity.type
_entity.pdbx_description
1 polymer ?
#
loop_
_entity_poly.entity_id
_entity_poly.type
_entity_poly.pdbx_seq_one_letter_code
_entity_poly.pdbx_strand_id
1 'polypeptide(L)'
;MELVSGKMPTDASFGVEIDMMRWVEKHIEMQGSAREELIDPELKPLLPVEEAAAYQVLEIALQCTKTSPQERPSSRQACDLLLHLFHNRMMDFEKMNMDPYK
;
A
#
# COMPACT_ATOMS: atom_id res chain seq x y z
N MET A 1 7.34 0.72 2.09
CA MET A 1 7.22 0.23 0.70
C MET A 1 7.81 -1.17 0.59
N GLU A 2 9.06 -1.38 1.00
CA GLU A 2 9.71 -2.71 1.03
C GLU A 2 8.85 -3.78 1.73
N LEU A 3 8.26 -3.44 2.88
CA LEU A 3 7.38 -4.36 3.63
C LEU A 3 6.13 -4.81 2.87
N VAL A 4 5.61 -4.01 1.93
CA VAL A 4 4.40 -4.36 1.17
C VAL A 4 4.79 -5.08 -0.13
N SER A 5 5.87 -4.66 -0.78
CA SER A 5 6.26 -5.16 -2.10
C SER A 5 7.28 -6.30 -2.09
N GLY A 6 7.98 -6.53 -0.99
CA GLY A 6 9.09 -7.48 -0.91
C GLY A 6 10.33 -7.05 -1.70
N LYS A 7 10.31 -5.85 -2.31
CA LYS A 7 11.35 -5.35 -3.21
C LYS A 7 12.29 -4.39 -2.49
N MET A 8 13.57 -4.46 -2.81
CA MET A 8 14.56 -3.50 -2.32
C MET A 8 14.35 -2.12 -2.98
N PRO A 9 14.78 -0.99 -2.35
CA PRO A 9 14.59 0.34 -2.92
C PRO A 9 15.29 0.58 -4.27
N THR A 10 16.32 -0.23 -4.56
CA THR A 10 17.12 -0.21 -5.78
C THR A 10 17.00 -1.52 -6.58
N ASP A 11 15.86 -2.21 -6.48
CA ASP A 11 15.63 -3.46 -7.19
C ASP A 11 15.76 -3.27 -8.72
N ALA A 12 16.49 -4.17 -9.38
CA ALA A 12 16.73 -4.08 -10.82
C ALA A 12 15.45 -4.28 -11.66
N SER A 13 14.40 -4.89 -11.09
CA SER A 13 13.11 -5.13 -11.76
C SER A 13 12.34 -3.85 -12.06
N PHE A 14 12.66 -2.72 -11.43
CA PHE A 14 11.98 -1.45 -11.69
C PHE A 14 12.28 -0.87 -13.08
N GLY A 15 13.41 -1.26 -13.69
CA GLY A 15 13.92 -0.71 -14.94
C GLY A 15 14.99 0.36 -14.73
N VAL A 16 15.60 0.80 -15.84
CA VAL A 16 16.68 1.79 -15.82
C VAL A 16 16.14 3.14 -15.35
N GLU A 17 16.80 3.75 -14.34
CA GLU A 17 16.47 5.08 -13.78
C GLU A 17 15.09 5.21 -13.11
N ILE A 18 14.41 4.10 -12.82
CA ILE A 18 13.17 4.08 -12.03
C ILE A 18 13.52 3.68 -10.61
N ASP A 19 13.37 4.61 -9.67
CA ASP A 19 13.45 4.32 -8.24
C ASP A 19 12.14 3.69 -7.72
N MET A 20 12.20 3.14 -6.51
CA MET A 20 11.05 2.51 -5.87
C MET A 20 9.84 3.45 -5.76
N MET A 21 10.03 4.74 -5.50
CA MET A 21 8.92 5.68 -5.32
C MET A 21 8.16 5.86 -6.64
N ARG A 22 8.88 6.12 -7.74
CA ARG A 22 8.29 6.24 -9.08
C ARG A 22 7.65 4.95 -9.55
N TRP A 23 8.28 3.82 -9.24
CA TRP A 23 7.72 2.50 -9.55
C TRP A 23 6.39 2.30 -8.81
N VAL A 24 6.34 2.57 -7.50
CA VAL A 24 5.11 2.45 -6.71
C VAL A 24 4.02 3.39 -7.20
N GLU A 25 4.33 4.67 -7.41
CA GLU A 25 3.38 5.68 -7.89
C GLU A 25 2.75 5.26 -9.22
N LYS A 26 3.58 4.82 -10.17
CA LYS A 26 3.12 4.34 -11.48
C LYS A 26 2.18 3.14 -11.37
N HIS A 27 2.48 2.15 -10.53
CA HIS A 27 1.67 0.92 -10.45
C HIS A 27 0.40 1.11 -9.62
N ILE A 28 0.35 2.07 -8.70
CA ILE A 28 -0.87 2.42 -7.96
C ILE A 28 -1.94 3.00 -8.89
N GLU A 29 -1.53 3.79 -9.87
CA GLU A 29 -2.43 4.38 -10.87
C GLU A 29 -2.92 3.35 -11.91
N MET A 30 -2.26 2.20 -12.01
CA MET A 30 -2.64 1.11 -12.91
C MET A 30 -3.77 0.25 -12.35
N GLN A 31 -4.45 -0.49 -13.23
CA GLN A 31 -5.47 -1.47 -12.87
C GLN A 31 -5.06 -2.89 -13.27
N GLY A 32 -5.65 -3.89 -12.61
CA GLY A 32 -5.43 -5.30 -12.90
C GLY A 32 -4.04 -5.80 -12.49
N SER A 33 -3.52 -6.76 -13.25
CA SER A 33 -2.27 -7.49 -12.94
C SER A 33 -1.06 -6.60 -12.62
N ALA A 34 -0.91 -5.44 -13.27
CA ALA A 34 0.20 -4.53 -12.98
C ALA A 34 0.12 -3.97 -11.55
N ARG A 35 -1.08 -3.68 -11.04
CA ARG A 35 -1.25 -3.21 -9.66
C ARG A 35 -0.93 -4.32 -8.65
N GLU A 36 -1.25 -5.57 -8.99
CA GLU A 36 -0.97 -6.74 -8.14
C GLU A 36 0.53 -7.02 -7.95
N GLU A 37 1.40 -6.49 -8.82
CA GLU A 37 2.87 -6.59 -8.68
C GLU A 37 3.41 -5.76 -7.51
N LEU A 38 2.63 -4.81 -6.99
CA LEU A 38 2.98 -4.00 -5.81
C LEU A 38 3.00 -4.80 -4.52
N ILE A 39 2.35 -5.96 -4.48
CA ILE A 39 2.21 -6.79 -3.29
C ILE A 39 3.16 -7.98 -3.41
N ASP A 40 3.97 -8.16 -2.37
CA ASP A 40 4.87 -9.30 -2.22
C ASP A 40 4.09 -10.62 -2.43
N PRO A 41 4.50 -11.49 -3.36
CA PRO A 41 3.89 -12.80 -3.54
C PRO A 41 3.82 -13.64 -2.25
N GLU A 42 4.77 -13.47 -1.31
CA GLU A 42 4.79 -14.17 -0.03
C GLU A 42 3.68 -13.71 0.93
N LEU A 43 3.04 -12.57 0.66
CA LEU A 43 1.86 -12.10 1.41
C LEU A 43 0.55 -12.68 0.86
N LYS A 44 0.56 -13.35 -0.30
CA LYS A 44 -0.64 -13.90 -0.94
C LYS A 44 -0.97 -15.31 -0.40
N PRO A 45 -2.26 -15.71 -0.38
CA PRO A 45 -3.43 -14.95 -0.83
C PRO A 45 -3.90 -13.92 0.22
N LEU A 46 -4.38 -12.77 -0.26
CA LEU A 46 -5.01 -11.74 0.55
C LEU A 46 -6.51 -11.69 0.25
N LEU A 47 -7.34 -11.39 1.25
CA LEU A 47 -8.72 -10.99 1.03
C LEU A 47 -8.76 -9.63 0.31
N PRO A 48 -9.82 -9.32 -0.46
CA PRO A 48 -9.92 -8.03 -1.16
C PRO A 48 -9.75 -6.80 -0.24
N VAL A 49 -10.22 -6.89 1.01
CA VAL A 49 -10.06 -5.81 2.01
C VAL A 49 -8.60 -5.66 2.47
N GLU A 50 -7.84 -6.76 2.52
CA GLU A 50 -6.44 -6.75 2.93
C GLU A 50 -5.55 -6.24 1.80
N GLU A 51 -5.86 -6.64 0.56
CA GLU A 51 -5.21 -6.11 -0.63
C GLU A 51 -5.46 -4.61 -0.78
N ALA A 52 -6.71 -4.14 -0.62
CA ALA A 52 -7.02 -2.72 -0.63
C ALA A 52 -6.25 -1.95 0.45
N ALA A 53 -6.19 -2.50 1.67
CA ALA A 53 -5.41 -1.93 2.76
C ALA A 53 -3.90 -1.85 2.43
N ALA A 54 -3.34 -2.86 1.78
CA ALA A 54 -1.93 -2.85 1.34
C ALA A 54 -1.65 -1.71 0.35
N TYR A 55 -2.55 -1.47 -0.61
CA TYR A 55 -2.42 -0.32 -1.51
C TYR A 55 -2.48 1.02 -0.78
N GLN A 56 -3.40 1.17 0.17
CA GLN A 56 -3.50 2.40 0.97
C GLN A 56 -2.26 2.63 1.86
N VAL A 57 -1.62 1.56 2.37
CA VAL A 57 -0.33 1.67 3.07
C VAL A 57 0.76 2.23 2.13
N LEU A 58 0.78 1.81 0.86
CA LEU A 58 1.70 2.35 -0.13
C LEU A 58 1.39 3.83 -0.47
N GLU A 59 0.13 4.22 -0.54
CA GLU A 59 -0.27 5.63 -0.70
C GLU A 59 0.21 6.50 0.47
N ILE A 60 0.07 6.02 1.72
CA ILE A 60 0.63 6.70 2.90
C ILE A 60 2.16 6.79 2.78
N ALA A 61 2.82 5.73 2.34
CA ALA A 61 4.26 5.74 2.14
C ALA A 61 4.70 6.77 1.10
N LEU A 62 3.96 6.92 -0.01
CA LEU A 62 4.23 7.95 -1.03
C LEU A 62 4.10 9.37 -0.47
N GLN A 63 3.12 9.62 0.42
CA GLN A 63 2.99 10.91 1.11
C GLN A 63 4.22 11.20 1.99
N CYS A 64 4.74 10.19 2.70
CA CYS A 64 5.95 10.32 3.52
C CYS A 64 7.21 10.61 2.69
N THR A 65 7.23 10.27 1.41
CA THR A 65 8.39 10.43 0.51
C THR A 65 8.26 11.59 -0.47
N LYS A 66 7.32 12.53 -0.28
CA LYS A 66 7.19 13.71 -1.15
C LYS A 66 8.51 14.47 -1.26
N THR A 67 8.87 14.93 -2.45
CA THR A 67 10.11 15.68 -2.69
C THR A 67 10.21 16.90 -1.79
N SER A 68 9.08 17.60 -1.63
CA SER A 68 8.92 18.78 -0.81
C SER A 68 8.70 18.41 0.67
N PRO A 69 9.60 18.80 1.62
CA PRO A 69 9.46 18.42 3.03
C PRO A 69 8.15 18.89 3.67
N GLN A 70 7.64 20.05 3.29
CA GLN A 70 6.39 20.61 3.83
C GLN A 70 5.13 19.86 3.39
N GLU A 71 5.20 19.02 2.34
CA GLU A 71 4.09 18.19 1.89
C GLU A 71 4.04 16.84 2.63
N ARG A 72 5.10 16.51 3.37
CA ARG A 72 5.17 15.25 4.11
C ARG A 72 4.36 15.34 5.39
N PRO A 73 3.61 14.29 5.76
CA PRO A 73 3.06 14.20 7.10
C PRO A 73 4.20 14.13 8.13
N SER A 74 3.95 14.68 9.32
CA SER A 74 4.76 14.33 10.49
C SER A 74 4.65 12.84 10.79
N SER A 75 5.62 12.27 11.50
CA SER A 75 5.58 10.87 11.94
C SER A 75 4.29 10.55 12.71
N ARG A 76 3.82 11.49 13.54
CA ARG A 76 2.54 11.34 14.25
C ARG A 76 1.36 11.24 13.29
N GLN A 77 1.26 12.14 12.32
CA GLN A 77 0.19 12.09 11.31
C GLN A 77 0.25 10.81 10.48
N ALA A 78 1.44 10.33 10.11
CA ALA A 78 1.61 9.05 9.43
C ALA A 78 1.11 7.87 10.28
N CYS A 79 1.44 7.85 11.58
CA CYS A 79 0.90 6.86 12.51
C CYS A 79 -0.62 6.94 12.64
N ASP A 80 -1.19 8.14 12.72
CA ASP A 80 -2.64 8.34 12.82
C ASP A 80 -3.36 7.79 11.56
N LEU A 81 -2.81 8.03 10.36
CA LEU A 81 -3.31 7.46 9.10
C LEU A 81 -3.26 5.92 9.11
N LEU A 82 -2.14 5.33 9.55
CA LEU A 82 -1.98 3.88 9.64
C LEU A 82 -2.95 3.25 10.65
N LEU A 83 -3.15 3.88 11.82
CA LEU A 83 -4.12 3.43 12.82
C LEU A 83 -5.56 3.52 12.31
N HIS A 84 -5.91 4.60 11.61
CA HIS A 84 -7.23 4.75 11.00
C HIS A 84 -7.49 3.63 9.98
N LEU A 85 -6.53 3.35 9.11
CA LEU A 85 -6.60 2.27 8.14
C LEU A 85 -6.76 0.90 8.81
N PHE A 86 -5.98 0.64 9.87
CA PHE A 86 -6.09 -0.61 10.65
C PHE A 86 -7.49 -0.78 11.26
N HIS A 87 -8.05 0.25 11.89
CA HIS A 87 -9.39 0.19 12.46
C HIS A 87 -10.48 0.01 11.39
N ASN A 88 -10.39 0.71 10.26
CA ASN A 88 -11.35 0.56 9.17
C ASN A 88 -11.34 -0.86 8.60
N ARG A 89 -10.15 -1.44 8.42
CA ARG A 89 -10.01 -2.85 8.01
C ARG A 89 -10.73 -3.78 8.98
N MET A 90 -10.58 -3.58 10.30
CA MET A 90 -11.29 -4.41 11.29
C MET A 90 -12.81 -4.26 11.15
N MET A 91 -13.32 -3.03 10.98
CA MET A 91 -14.75 -2.79 10.80
C MET A 91 -15.30 -3.43 9.51
N ASP A 92 -14.56 -3.36 8.41
CA ASP A 92 -15.01 -3.94 7.13
C ASP A 92 -14.95 -5.47 7.15
N PHE A 93 -13.99 -6.05 7.88
CA PHE A 93 -13.95 -7.48 8.15
C PHE A 93 -15.13 -7.93 9.03
N GLU A 94 -15.47 -7.17 10.08
CA GLU A 94 -16.63 -7.43 10.93
C GLU A 94 -17.95 -7.39 10.14
N LYS A 95 -18.14 -6.38 9.29
CA LYS A 95 -19.32 -6.30 8.40
C LYS A 95 -19.43 -7.52 7.49
N MET A 96 -18.32 -7.91 6.86
CA MET A 96 -18.28 -9.07 5.95
C MET A 96 -18.58 -10.40 6.66
N ASN A 97 -18.36 -10.49 7.97
CA ASN A 97 -18.74 -11.65 8.79
C ASN A 97 -20.17 -11.58 9.34
N MET A 98 -20.75 -10.39 9.44
CA MET A 98 -22.11 -10.16 9.92
C MET A 98 -23.16 -10.20 8.80
N ASP A 99 -22.76 -10.20 7.53
CA ASP A 99 -23.67 -10.38 6.39
C ASP A 99 -24.27 -11.80 6.41
N PRO A 100 -25.57 -11.97 6.75
CA PRO A 100 -26.19 -13.28 6.91
C PRO A 100 -26.59 -13.92 5.57
N TYR A 101 -26.14 -13.35 4.45
CA TYR A 101 -26.44 -13.77 3.08
C TYR A 101 -25.22 -14.40 2.37
N LYS A 102 -24.26 -14.89 3.15
CA LYS A 102 -23.17 -15.74 2.68
C LYS A 102 -23.44 -17.21 2.96
#